data_AF-A0A6P0RDE0-F1
#
_entry.id   AF-A0A6P0RDE0-F1
#
_cell.length_a   1.000
_cell.length_b   1.000
_cell.length_c   1.000
_cell.angle_alpha   90.00
_cell.angle_beta   90.00
_cell.angle_gamma   90.00
#
_symmetry.space_group_name_H-M   'P 1'
#
loop_
_entity.id
_entity.type
_entity.pdbx_description
1 polymer ?
#
loop_
_entity_poly.entity_id
_entity_poly.type
_entity_poly.pdbx_seq_one_letter_code
_entity_poly.pdbx_strand_id
1 'polypeptide(L)'
;MLLSYEEYYCIILASFFSAALEMFDQNALFLNYKQLPEAIWSSIPDFFQISLSENEKEQMRELMQYYSKGKERKKLFTNYSAVKKQEATELVKLMVDKWLGELYKRLELVRHSQLTHN
;
A
#
# COMPACT_ATOMS: atom_id res chain seq x y z
N MET A 1 -32.80 2.30 -5.13
CA MET A 1 -32.10 1.00 -5.18
C MET A 1 -31.06 1.03 -4.07
N LEU A 2 -31.04 0.06 -3.17
CA LEU A 2 -30.06 0.00 -2.07
C LEU A 2 -28.77 -0.62 -2.61
N LEU A 3 -27.61 0.00 -2.37
CA LEU A 3 -26.31 -0.55 -2.79
C LEU A 3 -25.97 -1.79 -1.96
N SER A 4 -25.24 -2.75 -2.55
CA SER A 4 -24.61 -3.81 -1.76
C SER A 4 -23.48 -3.23 -0.91
N TYR A 5 -23.05 -3.94 0.12
CA TYR A 5 -21.91 -3.50 0.93
C TYR A 5 -20.62 -3.42 0.09
N GLU A 6 -20.38 -4.38 -0.78
CA GLU A 6 -19.22 -4.41 -1.69
C GLU A 6 -19.19 -3.18 -2.60
N GLU A 7 -20.35 -2.85 -3.20
CA GLU A 7 -20.45 -1.68 -4.07
C GLU A 7 -20.24 -0.38 -3.27
N TYR A 8 -20.89 -0.27 -2.11
CA TYR A 8 -20.74 0.89 -1.23
C TYR A 8 -19.28 1.13 -0.81
N TYR A 9 -18.58 0.08 -0.36
CA TYR A 9 -17.18 0.19 0.03
C TYR A 9 -16.26 0.50 -1.16
N CYS A 10 -16.53 -0.06 -2.34
CA CYS A 10 -15.74 0.27 -3.53
C CYS A 10 -15.92 1.73 -3.95
N ILE A 11 -17.13 2.29 -3.84
CA ILE A 11 -17.37 3.72 -4.11
C ILE A 11 -16.62 4.61 -3.12
N ILE A 12 -16.60 4.24 -1.83
CA ILE A 12 -15.82 4.96 -0.81
C ILE A 12 -14.32 4.89 -1.11
N LEU A 13 -13.80 3.70 -1.43
CA LEU A 13 -12.38 3.57 -1.79
C LEU A 13 -12.03 4.35 -3.05
N ALA A 14 -12.94 4.43 -4.02
CA ALA A 14 -12.76 5.21 -5.24
C ALA A 14 -12.61 6.70 -4.92
N SER A 15 -13.35 7.24 -3.95
CA SER A 15 -13.20 8.64 -3.55
C SER A 15 -11.84 8.93 -2.93
N PHE A 16 -11.30 8.02 -2.11
CA PHE A 16 -9.93 8.14 -1.59
C PHE A 16 -8.88 8.08 -2.71
N PHE A 17 -9.06 7.20 -3.69
CA PHE A 17 -8.14 7.09 -4.82
C PHE A 17 -8.17 8.34 -5.72
N SER A 18 -9.37 8.86 -6.00
CA SER A 18 -9.53 10.11 -6.76
C SER A 18 -8.88 11.28 -6.03
N ALA A 19 -9.17 11.45 -4.73
CA ALA A 19 -8.60 12.51 -3.93
C ALA A 19 -7.06 12.42 -3.89
N ALA A 20 -6.49 11.22 -3.75
CA ALA A 20 -5.05 11.04 -3.81
C ALA A 20 -4.45 11.45 -5.17
N LEU A 21 -5.14 11.15 -6.28
CA LEU A 21 -4.71 11.56 -7.62
C LEU A 21 -4.83 13.08 -7.84
N GLU A 22 -5.85 13.71 -7.27
CA GLU A 22 -6.09 15.16 -7.39
C GLU A 22 -5.13 15.99 -6.54
N MET A 23 -4.76 15.48 -5.36
CA MET A 23 -3.90 16.17 -4.40
C MET A 23 -2.42 15.81 -4.55
N PHE A 24 -2.06 14.97 -5.52
CA PHE A 24 -0.67 14.56 -5.74
C PHE A 24 0.21 15.75 -6.16
N ASP A 25 1.30 15.94 -5.42
CA ASP A 25 2.38 16.85 -5.76
C ASP A 25 3.76 16.24 -5.44
N GLN A 26 4.82 17.03 -5.59
CA GLN A 26 6.20 16.62 -5.29
C GLN A 26 6.46 16.23 -3.83
N ASN A 27 5.54 16.55 -2.90
CA ASN A 27 5.65 16.27 -1.47
C ASN A 27 4.79 15.08 -1.02
N ALA A 28 4.17 14.35 -1.95
CA ALA A 28 3.44 13.12 -1.66
C ALA A 28 4.23 11.90 -2.14
N LEU A 29 4.35 10.87 -1.30
CA LEU A 29 4.99 9.60 -1.65
C LEU A 29 3.95 8.51 -1.85
N PHE A 30 3.90 7.90 -3.04
CA PHE A 30 3.05 6.75 -3.29
C PHE A 30 3.85 5.48 -3.04
N LEU A 31 3.27 4.56 -2.25
CA LEU A 31 3.88 3.27 -1.96
C LEU A 31 2.90 2.15 -2.21
N ASN A 32 3.38 1.12 -2.88
CA ASN A 32 2.66 -0.13 -2.98
C ASN A 32 2.97 -1.01 -1.77
N TYR A 33 1.96 -1.70 -1.24
CA TYR A 33 2.16 -2.64 -0.14
C TYR A 33 3.22 -3.72 -0.43
N LYS A 34 3.43 -4.08 -1.71
CA LYS A 34 4.48 -5.02 -2.14
C LYS A 34 5.91 -4.50 -1.95
N GLN A 35 6.09 -3.19 -1.79
CA GLN A 35 7.40 -2.58 -1.49
C GLN A 35 7.71 -2.66 0.01
N LEU A 36 6.76 -3.10 0.84
CA LEU A 36 6.98 -3.31 2.27
C LEU A 36 7.48 -4.75 2.51
N PRO A 37 8.43 -4.95 3.45
CA PRO A 37 8.95 -3.95 4.38
C PRO A 37 10.12 -3.10 3.87
N GLU A 38 10.73 -3.44 2.73
CA GLU A 38 11.99 -2.85 2.26
C GLU A 38 11.99 -1.31 2.16
N ALA A 39 10.88 -0.72 1.70
CA ALA A 39 10.73 0.73 1.57
C ALA A 39 10.97 1.48 2.90
N ILE A 40 10.79 0.83 4.06
CA ILE A 40 10.90 1.43 5.40
C ILE A 40 12.31 1.90 5.73
N TRP A 41 13.34 1.22 5.22
CA TRP A 41 14.76 1.58 5.43
C TRP A 41 15.49 1.94 4.12
N SER A 42 14.74 2.06 3.02
CA SER A 42 15.26 2.50 1.72
C SER A 42 14.54 3.78 1.27
N SER A 43 13.49 3.68 0.47
CA SER A 43 12.87 4.83 -0.20
C SER A 43 12.13 5.81 0.73
N ILE A 44 11.62 5.37 1.88
CA ILE A 44 10.92 6.25 2.82
C ILE A 44 11.88 7.24 3.49
N PRO A 45 12.99 6.80 4.11
CA PRO A 45 14.01 7.71 4.64
C PRO A 45 14.50 8.73 3.62
N ASP A 46 14.80 8.30 2.39
CA ASP A 46 15.28 9.18 1.33
C ASP A 46 14.27 10.30 1.01
N PHE A 47 12.99 9.93 0.86
CA PHE A 47 11.91 10.88 0.61
C PHE A 47 11.76 11.92 1.73
N PHE A 48 11.89 11.51 2.99
CA PHE A 48 11.82 12.40 4.14
C PHE A 48 13.17 13.05 4.49
N GLN A 49 14.22 12.83 3.69
CA GLN A 49 15.57 13.34 3.93
C GLN A 49 16.14 12.91 5.29
N ILE A 50 15.79 11.70 5.73
CA ILE A 50 16.27 11.09 6.97
C ILE A 50 17.50 10.25 6.64
N SER A 51 18.64 10.60 7.23
CA SER A 51 19.85 9.79 7.13
C SER A 51 19.79 8.64 8.14
N LEU A 52 19.87 7.40 7.64
CA LEU A 52 20.01 6.20 8.46
C LEU A 52 21.41 5.62 8.33
N SER A 53 22.06 5.33 9.45
CA SER A 53 23.27 4.53 9.49
C SER A 53 23.00 3.08 9.11
N GLU A 54 24.03 2.36 8.65
CA GLU A 54 23.90 0.94 8.33
C GLU A 54 23.50 0.09 9.53
N ASN A 55 23.91 0.49 10.75
CA ASN A 55 23.49 -0.17 11.97
C ASN A 55 21.98 0.02 12.24
N GLU A 56 21.43 1.21 12.01
CA GLU A 56 19.99 1.46 12.15
C GLU A 56 19.19 0.67 11.12
N LYS A 57 19.65 0.62 9.86
CA LYS A 57 19.01 -0.17 8.80
C LYS A 57 18.97 -1.66 9.15
N GLU A 58 20.04 -2.20 9.74
CA GLU A 58 20.07 -3.61 10.17
C GLU A 58 19.09 -3.87 11.31
N GLN A 59 19.07 -3.02 12.34
CA GLN A 59 18.12 -3.13 13.44
C GLN A 59 16.66 -3.06 12.96
N MET A 60 16.37 -2.19 11.99
CA MET A 60 15.04 -2.09 11.38
C MET A 60 14.68 -3.37 10.59
N ARG A 61 15.62 -3.93 9.81
CA ARG A 61 15.43 -5.20 9.09
C ARG A 61 15.08 -6.34 10.04
N GLU A 62 15.81 -6.47 11.15
CA GLU A 62 15.57 -7.51 12.15
C GLU A 62 14.16 -7.38 12.78
N LEU A 63 13.74 -6.16 13.13
CA LEU A 63 12.44 -5.92 13.78
C LEU A 63 11.25 -6.14 12.86
N MET A 64 11.39 -5.86 11.56
CA MET A 64 10.28 -5.93 10.60
C MET A 64 9.88 -7.37 10.22
N GLN A 65 10.65 -8.37 10.66
CA GLN A 65 10.28 -9.78 10.54
C GLN A 65 9.13 -10.17 11.47
N TYR A 66 8.80 -9.34 12.47
CA TYR A 66 7.78 -9.64 13.47
C TYR A 66 6.45 -8.95 13.18
N TYR A 67 5.35 -9.63 13.49
CA TYR A 67 4.01 -9.12 13.32
C TYR A 67 3.71 -8.01 14.33
N SER A 68 3.44 -6.80 13.83
CA SER A 68 3.28 -5.58 14.65
C SER A 68 2.12 -5.61 15.65
N LYS A 69 1.12 -6.49 15.46
CA LYS A 69 -0.02 -6.65 16.38
C LYS A 69 0.12 -7.86 17.31
N GLY A 70 1.26 -8.54 17.30
CA GLY A 70 1.56 -9.62 18.25
C GLY A 70 1.84 -9.04 19.64
N LYS A 71 1.22 -9.59 20.69
CA LYS A 71 1.50 -9.19 22.08
C LYS A 71 2.93 -9.53 22.52
N GLU A 72 3.61 -10.40 21.78
CA GLU A 72 5.01 -10.80 21.97
C GLU A 72 5.66 -10.89 20.58
N ARG A 73 6.96 -10.56 20.45
CA ARG A 73 7.77 -10.70 19.21
C ARG A 73 7.99 -12.18 18.82
N LYS A 74 6.93 -12.98 18.80
CA LYS A 74 6.96 -14.42 18.55
C LYS A 74 6.26 -14.82 17.25
N LYS A 75 5.40 -13.96 16.70
CA LYS A 75 4.72 -14.24 15.44
C LYS A 75 5.47 -13.56 14.30
N LEU A 76 5.98 -14.36 13.37
CA LEU A 76 6.57 -13.85 12.13
C LEU A 76 5.49 -13.17 11.29
N PHE A 77 5.88 -12.10 10.59
CA PHE A 77 5.03 -11.49 9.59
C PHE A 77 4.80 -12.48 8.44
N THR A 78 3.53 -12.70 8.09
CA THR A 78 3.16 -13.49 6.91
C THR A 78 2.34 -12.62 5.98
N ASN A 79 2.75 -12.55 4.71
CA ASN A 79 2.01 -11.83 3.69
C ASN A 79 0.76 -12.63 3.29
N TYR A 80 -0.38 -12.34 3.93
CA TYR A 80 -1.66 -12.98 3.63
C TYR A 80 -2.39 -12.41 2.40
N SER A 81 -1.76 -11.50 1.64
CA SER A 81 -2.44 -10.83 0.51
C SER A 81 -2.87 -11.80 -0.59
N ALA A 82 -2.06 -12.84 -0.88
CA ALA A 82 -2.37 -13.85 -1.89
C ALA A 82 -3.58 -14.71 -1.50
N VAL A 83 -3.65 -15.15 -0.24
CA VAL A 83 -4.75 -15.96 0.31
C VAL A 83 -6.06 -15.16 0.26
N LYS A 84 -6.04 -13.91 0.74
CA LYS A 84 -7.21 -13.04 0.73
C LYS A 84 -7.73 -12.73 -0.68
N LYS A 85 -6.84 -12.66 -1.68
CA LYS A 85 -7.24 -12.45 -3.08
C LYS A 85 -7.93 -13.68 -3.67
N GLN A 86 -7.52 -14.89 -3.28
CA GLN A 86 -8.17 -16.14 -3.71
C GLN A 86 -9.55 -16.31 -3.09
N GLU A 87 -9.74 -15.85 -1.85
CA GLU A 87 -11.02 -15.91 -1.12
C GLU A 87 -12.03 -14.82 -1.55
N ALA A 88 -11.63 -13.88 -2.41
CA ALA A 88 -12.52 -12.80 -2.85
C ALA A 88 -13.69 -13.36 -3.68
N THR A 89 -14.92 -12.99 -3.30
CA THR A 89 -16.13 -13.37 -4.02
C THR A 89 -16.18 -12.72 -5.40
N GLU A 90 -16.95 -13.30 -6.32
CA GLU A 90 -17.12 -12.73 -7.68
C GLU A 90 -17.75 -11.33 -7.64
N LEU A 91 -18.66 -11.08 -6.69
CA LEU A 91 -19.23 -9.74 -6.51
C LEU A 91 -18.17 -8.71 -6.11
N VAL A 92 -17.26 -9.06 -5.19
CA VAL A 92 -16.14 -8.18 -4.82
C VAL A 92 -15.25 -7.92 -6.02
N LYS A 93 -14.91 -8.95 -6.80
CA LYS A 93 -14.08 -8.78 -8.01
C LYS A 93 -14.75 -7.84 -9.02
N LEU A 94 -16.05 -8.03 -9.27
CA LEU A 94 -16.83 -7.20 -10.17
C LEU A 94 -16.89 -5.73 -9.70
N MET A 95 -17.14 -5.50 -8.41
CA MET A 95 -17.23 -4.13 -7.87
C MET A 95 -15.87 -3.43 -7.84
N VAL A 96 -14.80 -4.15 -7.52
CA VAL A 96 -13.43 -3.62 -7.58
C VAL A 96 -13.06 -3.24 -9.00
N ASP A 97 -13.35 -4.09 -9.99
CA ASP A 97 -13.05 -3.78 -11.39
C ASP A 97 -13.84 -2.55 -11.88
N LYS A 98 -15.15 -2.51 -11.57
CA LYS A 98 -16.06 -1.42 -11.95
C LYS A 98 -15.64 -0.06 -11.38
N TRP A 99 -15.25 -0.01 -10.10
CA TRP A 99 -15.08 1.26 -9.39
C TRP A 99 -13.62 1.65 -9.10
N LEU A 100 -12.71 0.67 -8.98
CA LEU A 100 -11.34 0.91 -8.52
C LEU A 100 -10.28 0.61 -9.58
N GLY A 101 -10.58 -0.24 -10.57
CA GLY A 101 -9.58 -0.76 -11.50
C GLY A 101 -8.78 0.32 -12.22
N GLU A 102 -9.47 1.30 -12.82
CA GLU A 102 -8.80 2.39 -13.55
C GLU A 102 -8.09 3.37 -12.63
N LEU A 103 -8.71 3.73 -11.50
CA LEU A 103 -8.10 4.63 -10.51
C LEU A 103 -6.81 4.03 -9.94
N TYR A 104 -6.81 2.72 -9.63
CA TYR A 104 -5.64 2.02 -9.15
C TYR A 104 -4.50 1.99 -10.17
N LYS A 105 -4.80 1.76 -11.45
CA LYS A 105 -3.79 1.82 -12.53
C LYS A 105 -3.16 3.21 -12.61
N ARG A 106 -3.97 4.27 -12.53
CA ARG A 106 -3.47 5.66 -12.53
C ARG A 106 -2.57 5.94 -11.33
N LEU A 107 -2.95 5.48 -10.13
CA LEU A 107 -2.12 5.59 -8.93
C LEU A 107 -0.75 4.88 -9.11
N GLU A 108 -0.74 3.69 -9.70
CA GLU A 108 0.50 2.96 -9.98
C GLU A 108 1.36 3.65 -11.05
N LEU A 109 0.76 4.27 -12.07
CA LEU A 109 1.50 5.08 -13.05
C LEU A 109 2.19 6.28 -12.38
N VAL A 110 1.47 6.99 -11.50
CA VAL A 110 2.06 8.08 -10.70
C VAL A 110 3.23 7.56 -9.88
N ARG A 111 3.02 6.48 -9.10
CA ARG A 111 4.07 5.84 -8.29
C ARG A 111 5.30 5.48 -9.10
N HIS A 112 5.13 4.91 -10.29
CA HIS A 112 6.23 4.56 -11.17
C HIS A 112 6.98 5.79 -11.72
N SER A 113 6.27 6.88 -12.01
CA SER A 113 6.93 8.12 -12.45
C SER A 113 7.82 8.72 -11.35
N GLN A 114 7.45 8.57 -10.07
CA GLN A 114 8.27 9.03 -8.94
C GLN A 114 9.61 8.30 -8.80
N LEU A 115 9.71 7.07 -9.30
CA LEU A 115 10.97 6.29 -9.29
C LEU A 115 11.92 6.72 -10.41
N THR A 116 11.46 7.49 -11.40
CA THR A 116 12.28 7.93 -12.54
C THR A 116 12.85 9.35 -12.38
N HIS A 117 12.40 10.08 -11.36
CA HIS A 117 12.78 11.48 -11.10
C HIS A 117 13.62 11.63 -9.81
N ASN A 118 13.93 10.53 -9.13
CA ASN A 118 14.93 10.44 -8.05
C ASN A 118 16.17 9.71 -8.59
#